data_AF-X0ZCE1-F1
#
_entry.id   AF-X0ZCE1-F1
#
_cell.length_a   1.000
_cell.length_b   1.000
_cell.length_c   1.000
_cell.angle_alpha   90.00
_cell.angle_beta   90.00
_cell.angle_gamma   90.00
#
_symmetry.space_group_name_H-M   'P 1'
#
loop_
_entity.id
_entity.type
_entity.pdbx_description
1 polymer ?
#
loop_
_entity_poly.entity_id
_entity_poly.type
_entity_poly.pdbx_seq_one_letter_code
_entity_poly.pdbx_strand_id
1 'polypeptide(L)' 'TEEKFEKYGALFLLFFVAIPLPVTGAWTGSAAAFIFGIRFWYAFPTIVGGIMIAGVIVTLTSLGIINFI' A
#
# COMPACT_ATOMS: atom_id res chain seq x y z
N THR A 1 15.17 14.01 12.54
CA THR A 1 14.67 14.43 11.20
C THR A 1 14.39 13.23 10.30
N GLU A 2 15.15 12.14 10.42
CA GLU A 2 14.99 10.90 9.64
C GLU A 2 13.75 10.07 10.01
N GLU A 3 13.42 9.91 11.30
CA GLU A 3 12.25 9.13 11.75
C GLU A 3 10.91 9.64 11.21
N LYS A 4 10.76 10.97 11.10
CA LYS A 4 9.53 11.56 10.56
C LYS A 4 9.39 11.20 9.08
N PHE A 5 10.48 11.27 8.32
CA PHE A 5 10.50 10.93 6.89
C PHE A 5 10.10 9.48 6.65
N GLU A 6 10.58 8.53 7.46
CA GLU A 6 10.18 7.13 7.36
C GLU A 6 8.70 6.91 7.67
N LYS A 7 8.16 7.58 8.69
CA LYS A 7 6.73 7.49 9.02
C LYS A 7 5.83 8.02 7.90
N TYR A 8 6.19 9.17 7.33
CA TYR A 8 5.43 9.75 6.21
C TYR A 8 5.58 8.92 4.93
N GLY A 9 6.77 8.38 4.66
CA GLY A 9 7.00 7.47 3.53
C GLY A 9 6.23 6.16 3.66
N ALA A 10 6.19 5.57 4.86
CA ALA A 10 5.38 4.39 5.13
C ALA A 10 3.89 4.70 4.98
N LEU A 11 3.41 5.83 5.50
CA LEU A 11 2.00 6.21 5.35
C LEU A 11 1.62 6.41 3.87
N PHE A 12 2.48 7.03 3.07
CA PHE A 12 2.29 7.16 1.63
C PHE A 12 2.26 5.80 0.92
N LEU A 13 3.18 4.90 1.27
CA LEU A 13 3.19 3.53 0.75
C LEU A 13 1.89 2.79 1.03
N LEU A 14 1.34 2.93 2.25
CA LEU A 14 0.08 2.31 2.63
C LEU A 14 -1.05 2.75 1.71
N PHE A 15 -1.22 4.06 1.54
CA PHE A 15 -2.29 4.61 0.69
C PHE A 15 -2.07 4.29 -0.78
N PHE A 16 -0.82 4.35 -1.25
CA PHE A 16 -0.48 3.99 -2.63
C PHE A 16 -0.87 2.54 -2.94
N VAL A 17 -0.56 1.60 -2.05
CA VAL A 17 -0.88 0.18 -2.23
C VAL A 17 -2.35 -0.15 -1.94
N ALA A 18 -3.01 0.60 -1.06
CA ALA A 18 -4.40 0.37 -0.68
C ALA A 18 -5.40 0.74 -1.80
N ILE A 19 -5.05 1.67 -2.69
CA ILE A 19 -5.88 1.96 -3.85
C ILE A 19 -5.68 0.81 -4.85
N PRO A 20 -6.74 0.08 -5.23
CA PRO A 20 -6.63 -1.07 -6.11
C PRO A 20 -6.52 -0.63 -7.58
N LEU A 21 -5.43 0.05 -7.94
CA LEU A 21 -5.14 0.35 -9.35
C LEU A 21 -4.36 -0.82 -9.96
N PRO A 22 -4.56 -1.09 -11.27
CA PRO A 22 -3.60 -1.91 -12.00
C PRO A 22 -2.24 -1.20 -11.86
N VAL A 23 -1.22 -1.91 -11.35
CA VAL A 23 0.15 -1.45 -11.04
C VAL A 23 0.43 -1.13 -9.57
N THR A 24 -0.52 -0.68 -8.73
CA THR A 24 -0.23 -0.25 -7.33
C THR A 24 -0.25 -1.40 -6.31
N GLY A 25 0.66 -2.35 -6.46
CA GLY A 25 0.74 -3.56 -5.63
C GLY A 25 2.00 -3.68 -4.78
N ALA A 26 2.24 -4.89 -4.27
CA ALA A 26 3.41 -5.23 -3.45
C ALA A 26 4.74 -4.87 -4.13
N TRP A 27 4.83 -5.13 -5.43
CA TRP A 27 6.04 -4.94 -6.23
C TRP A 27 6.42 -3.46 -6.39
N THR A 28 5.45 -2.60 -6.70
CA THR A 28 5.65 -1.15 -6.75
C THR A 28 5.80 -0.54 -5.37
N GLY A 29 5.10 -1.06 -4.35
CA GLY A 29 5.30 -0.65 -2.96
C GLY A 29 6.72 -0.95 -2.48
N SER A 30 7.26 -2.10 -2.85
CA SER A 30 8.66 -2.48 -2.54
C SER A 30 9.67 -1.60 -3.27
N ALA A 31 9.42 -1.28 -4.54
CA ALA A 31 10.26 -0.36 -5.32
C ALA A 31 10.25 1.06 -4.73
N ALA A 32 9.08 1.58 -4.36
CA ALA A 32 8.95 2.87 -3.71
C ALA A 32 9.63 2.86 -2.33
N ALA A 33 9.47 1.81 -1.52
CA ALA A 33 10.15 1.68 -0.23
C ALA A 33 11.68 1.73 -0.36
N PHE A 34 12.22 1.11 -1.42
CA PHE A 34 13.64 1.14 -1.74
C PHE A 34 14.12 2.55 -2.14
N ILE A 35 13.36 3.26 -2.98
CA ILE A 35 13.68 4.64 -3.42
C ILE A 35 13.64 5.62 -2.25
N PHE A 36 12.64 5.50 -1.37
CA PHE A 36 12.49 6.36 -0.20
C PHE A 36 13.37 5.94 0.99
N GLY A 37 14.17 4.88 0.85
CA GLY A 37 15.09 4.41 1.89
C GLY A 37 14.39 3.96 3.17
N ILE A 38 13.15 3.46 3.08
CA ILE A 38 12.37 3.07 4.25
C ILE A 38 12.88 1.73 4.75
N ARG A 39 13.18 1.65 6.06
CA ARG A 39 13.58 0.41 6.73
C ARG A 39 12.58 -0.72 6.46
N PHE A 40 13.10 -1.90 6.09
CA PHE A 40 12.31 -3.10 5.76
C PHE A 40 11.24 -3.44 6.81
N TRP A 41 11.57 -3.31 8.09
CA TRP A 41 10.67 -3.60 9.20
C TRP A 41 9.45 -2.67 9.29
N TYR A 42 9.54 -1.47 8.71
CA TYR A 42 8.40 -0.56 8.58
C TYR A 42 7.70 -0.76 7.23
N ALA A 43 8.47 -0.92 6.14
CA ALA A 43 7.91 -1.11 4.81
C ALA A 43 7.05 -2.38 4.68
N PHE A 44 7.51 -3.51 5.23
CA PHE A 44 6.84 -4.80 5.12
C PHE A 44 5.42 -4.81 5.69
N PRO A 45 5.18 -4.50 6.99
CA PRO A 45 3.83 -4.51 7.56
C PRO A 45 2.92 -3.47 6.91
N THR A 46 3.48 -2.34 6.47
CA THR A 46 2.74 -1.29 5.76
C THR A 46 2.26 -1.75 4.38
N ILE A 47 3.12 -2.39 3.60
CA ILE A 47 2.76 -2.94 2.27
C ILE A 47 1.73 -4.06 2.43
N VAL A 48 1.94 -4.98 3.38
CA VAL A 48 0.98 -6.06 3.66
C VAL A 48 -0.38 -5.50 4.09
N GLY A 49 -0.40 -4.49 4.98
CA GLY A 49 -1.62 -3.81 5.37
C GLY A 49 -2.36 -3.18 4.20
N GLY A 50 -1.63 -2.52 3.29
CA GLY A 50 -2.19 -1.94 2.07
C GLY A 50 -2.81 -2.99 1.15
N ILE A 51 -2.13 -4.12 0.95
CA ILE A 51 -2.61 -5.24 0.11
C ILE A 51 -3.87 -5.86 0.69
N MET A 52 -3.93 -6.05 2.01
CA MET A 52 -5.12 -6.57 2.67
C MET A 52 -6.32 -5.66 2.45
N ILE A 53 -6.13 -4.34 2.58
CA ILE A 53 -7.18 -3.34 2.32
C ILE A 53 -7.61 -3.38 0.85
N ALA A 54 -6.65 -3.34 -0.08
CA ALA A 54 -6.94 -3.41 -1.52
C ALA A 54 -7.67 -4.70 -1.88
N GLY A 55 -7.26 -5.85 -1.32
CA GLY A 55 -7.90 -7.14 -1.53
C GLY A 55 -9.34 -7.18 -1.03
N VAL A 56 -9.62 -6.59 0.14
CA VAL A 56 -10.99 -6.46 0.65
C VAL A 56 -11.82 -5.59 -0.29
N ILE A 57 -11.32 -4.43 -0.71
CA ILE A 57 -12.02 -3.52 -1.63
C ILE A 57 -12.34 -4.22 -2.96
N VAL A 58 -11.34 -4.88 -3.57
CA VAL A 58 -11.49 -5.59 -4.85
C VAL A 58 -12.47 -6.76 -4.70
N THR A 59 -12.40 -7.51 -3.61
CA THR A 59 -13.31 -8.64 -3.37
C THR A 59 -14.75 -8.16 -3.21
N LEU A 60 -14.99 -7.11 -2.41
CA LEU A 60 -16.32 -6.54 -2.22
C LEU A 60 -16.87 -5.93 -3.51
N THR A 61 -16.02 -5.30 -4.32
CA THR A 61 -16.39 -4.77 -5.64
C THR A 61 -16.70 -5.89 -6.62
N SER A 62 -15.88 -6.95 -6.66
CA SER A 62 -16.05 -8.10 -7.55
C SER A 62 -17.27 -8.94 -7.20
N LEU A 63 -17.66 -8.99 -5.92
CA LEU A 63 -18.89 -9.64 -5.46
C LEU A 63 -20.15 -8.79 -5.75
N GLY A 64 -20.00 -7.57 -6.27
CA GLY A 64 -21.11 -6.65 -6.52
C GLY A 64 -21.75 -6.06 -5.26
N ILE A 65 -21.10 -6.22 -4.10
CA ILE A 65 -21.54 -5.64 -2.82
C ILE A 65 -21.32 -4.12 -2.84
N ILE A 66 -20.21 -3.69 -3.43
CA ILE A 66 -19.88 -2.29 -3.68
C ILE A 66 -19.95 -2.07 -5.19
N ASN A 67 -20.98 -1.38 -5.66
CA ASN A 67 -21.07 -0.97 -7.06
C ASN A 67 -20.17 0.24 -7.28
N PHE A 68 -19.05 0.02 -7.97
CA PHE A 68 -18.16 1.10 -8.43
C PHE A 68 -18.63 1.72 -9.76
N ILE A 69 -19.78 1.27 -10.28
CA ILE A 69 -20.49 1.75 -11.48
C ILE A 69 -21.98 1.80 -11.17
#